data_AF-A0A0R2JJD9-F1
#
_entry.id   AF-A0A0R2JJD9-F1
#
_cell.length_a   1.000
_cell.length_b   1.000
_cell.length_c   1.000
_cell.angle_alpha   90.00
_cell.angle_beta   90.00
_cell.angle_gamma   90.00
#
_symmetry.space_group_name_H-M   'P 1'
#
loop_
_entity.id
_entity.type
_entity.pdbx_description
1 polymer ?
#
loop_
_entity_poly.entity_id
_entity_poly.type
_entity_poly.pdbx_seq_one_letter_code
_entity_poly.pdbx_strand_id
1 'polypeptide(L)'
;MDQPKDFERFGIDPKKVEPWEDGRRDSDEGMHNEVWYFDALFDDQHKFMVGFRPKNPKKLMLKGDSPNLNIMITTPDGETKDDFLYYTSEESRERKISCVNA
;
A
#
# COMPACT_ATOMS: atom_id res chain seq x y z
N MET A 1 9.38 14.91 1.78
CA MET A 1 10.48 14.15 2.40
C MET A 1 11.15 13.37 1.29
N ASP A 2 11.84 14.07 0.42
CA ASP A 2 12.39 13.57 -0.83
C ASP A 2 13.76 14.21 -1.13
N GLN A 3 14.35 14.90 -0.15
CA GLN A 3 15.64 15.56 -0.30
C GLN A 3 16.77 14.56 -0.01
N PRO A 4 17.98 14.71 -0.60
CA PRO A 4 19.11 13.81 -0.37
C PRO A 4 19.40 13.50 1.12
N LYS A 5 19.30 14.52 1.98
CA LYS A 5 19.48 14.40 3.44
C LYS A 5 18.44 13.51 4.14
N ASP A 6 17.24 13.39 3.56
CA ASP A 6 16.17 12.58 4.12
C ASP A 6 16.52 11.09 3.94
N PHE A 7 17.02 10.71 2.76
CA PHE A 7 17.49 9.35 2.48
C PHE A 7 18.63 8.92 3.41
N GLU A 8 19.63 9.80 3.63
CA GLU A 8 20.72 9.54 4.57
C GLU A 8 20.21 9.33 6.00
N ARG A 9 19.30 10.21 6.45
CA ARG A 9 18.69 10.12 7.79
C ARG A 9 17.95 8.80 8.00
N PHE A 10 17.31 8.27 6.97
CA PHE A 10 16.54 7.02 7.05
C PHE A 10 17.34 5.78 6.68
N GLY A 11 18.60 5.93 6.23
CA GLY A 11 19.43 4.81 5.77
C GLY A 11 18.88 4.14 4.50
N ILE A 12 18.22 4.92 3.64
CA ILE A 12 17.60 4.45 2.39
C ILE A 12 18.52 4.81 1.22
N ASP A 13 18.76 3.87 0.30
CA ASP A 13 19.46 4.17 -0.96
C ASP A 13 18.44 4.67 -2.01
N PRO A 14 18.47 5.94 -2.42
CA PRO A 14 17.50 6.46 -3.39
C PRO A 14 17.65 5.87 -4.79
N LYS A 15 18.71 5.10 -5.05
CA LYS A 15 19.01 4.49 -6.36
C LYS A 15 18.72 2.99 -6.41
N LYS A 16 18.35 2.38 -5.28
CA LYS A 16 18.19 0.94 -5.18
C LYS A 16 17.03 0.62 -4.26
N VAL A 17 16.07 -0.13 -4.77
CA VAL A 17 15.06 -0.77 -3.94
C VAL A 17 15.70 -1.98 -3.27
N GLU A 18 15.78 -1.96 -1.95
CA GLU A 18 16.29 -3.10 -1.19
C GLU A 18 15.23 -4.22 -1.10
N PRO A 19 15.63 -5.50 -0.95
CA PRO A 19 14.68 -6.61 -0.84
C PRO A 19 13.69 -6.52 0.32
N TRP A 20 13.95 -5.68 1.33
CA TRP A 20 13.02 -5.43 2.43
C TRP A 20 11.98 -4.36 2.10
N GLU A 21 12.22 -3.53 1.07
CA GLU A 21 11.34 -2.46 0.60
C GLU A 21 10.33 -2.98 -0.44
N ASP A 22 10.70 -3.99 -1.21
CA ASP A 22 9.85 -4.57 -2.24
C ASP A 22 8.91 -5.62 -1.59
N GLY A 23 7.61 -5.39 -1.53
CA GLY A 23 6.64 -6.42 -1.10
C GLY A 23 6.42 -6.60 0.41
N ARG A 24 5.79 -7.72 0.77
CA ARG A 24 5.22 -7.96 2.11
C ARG A 24 6.25 -7.92 3.22
N ARG A 25 6.11 -7.03 4.20
CA ARG A 25 7.03 -6.97 5.35
C ARG A 25 6.58 -7.84 6.51
N ASP A 26 5.29 -8.12 6.60
CA ASP A 26 4.71 -8.93 7.67
C ASP A 26 4.27 -10.33 7.20
N SER A 27 3.53 -11.05 8.04
CA SER A 27 3.01 -12.40 7.80
C SER A 27 1.49 -12.42 7.59
N ASP A 28 0.93 -13.59 7.23
CA ASP A 28 -0.51 -13.83 7.06
C ASP A 28 -1.21 -14.29 8.34
N GLU A 29 -0.52 -14.29 9.47
CA GLU A 29 -1.07 -14.68 10.76
C GLU A 29 -2.24 -13.77 11.18
N GLY A 30 -3.10 -14.30 12.07
CA GLY A 30 -4.19 -13.51 12.66
C GLY A 30 -3.63 -12.37 13.51
N MET A 31 -4.30 -11.23 13.52
CA MET A 31 -3.90 -9.96 14.16
C MET A 31 -2.74 -9.20 13.50
N HIS A 32 -2.22 -9.68 12.37
CA HIS A 32 -1.22 -8.97 11.57
C HIS A 32 -1.89 -8.13 10.48
N ASN A 33 -1.50 -6.85 10.39
CA ASN A 33 -2.06 -5.90 9.43
C ASN A 33 -0.94 -5.15 8.71
N GLU A 34 -1.00 -5.18 7.39
CA GLU A 34 -0.13 -4.40 6.52
C GLU A 34 -0.99 -3.63 5.51
N VAL A 35 -0.60 -2.38 5.23
CA VAL A 35 -1.26 -1.52 4.25
C VAL A 35 -0.17 -0.78 3.49
N TRP A 36 -0.24 -0.81 2.17
CA TRP A 36 0.48 0.11 1.30
C TRP A 36 -0.53 1.05 0.70
N TYR A 37 -0.35 2.35 0.90
CA TYR A 37 -1.26 3.33 0.35
C TYR A 37 -0.51 4.46 -0.35
N PHE A 38 -1.15 4.99 -1.36
CA PHE A 38 -0.77 6.22 -2.02
C PHE A 38 -1.92 7.19 -1.88
N ASP A 39 -1.61 8.40 -1.42
CA ASP A 39 -2.57 9.48 -1.31
C ASP A 39 -2.07 10.73 -2.03
N ALA A 40 -3.02 11.58 -2.40
CA ALA A 40 -2.74 12.85 -3.04
C ALA A 40 -3.76 13.91 -2.61
N LEU A 41 -3.27 15.14 -2.50
CA LEU A 41 -4.07 16.35 -2.42
C LEU A 41 -3.89 17.08 -3.75
N PHE A 42 -4.99 17.36 -4.45
CA PHE A 42 -4.95 18.08 -5.72
C PHE A 42 -5.11 19.58 -5.49
N ASP A 43 -4.60 20.38 -6.43
CA ASP A 43 -4.67 21.85 -6.38
C ASP A 43 -6.11 22.37 -6.38
N ASP A 44 -7.05 21.60 -6.94
CA ASP A 44 -8.48 21.90 -6.94
C ASP A 44 -9.21 21.41 -5.67
N GLN A 45 -8.45 21.03 -4.63
CA GLN A 45 -8.88 20.57 -3.32
C GLN A 45 -9.52 19.18 -3.27
N HIS A 46 -9.54 18.43 -4.38
CA HIS A 46 -9.86 17.00 -4.31
C HIS A 46 -8.80 16.26 -3.49
N LYS A 47 -9.20 15.11 -2.93
CA LYS A 47 -8.30 14.19 -2.25
C LYS A 47 -8.48 12.81 -2.83
N PHE A 48 -7.39 12.08 -2.96
CA PHE A 48 -7.39 10.70 -3.40
C PHE A 48 -6.61 9.84 -2.42
N MET A 49 -7.07 8.61 -2.22
CA MET A 49 -6.31 7.56 -1.56
C MET A 49 -6.59 6.24 -2.25
N VAL A 50 -5.53 5.47 -2.48
CA VAL A 50 -5.61 4.07 -2.87
C VAL A 50 -4.80 3.24 -1.89
N GLY A 51 -5.43 2.22 -1.32
CA GLY A 51 -4.84 1.33 -0.32
C GLY A 51 -4.88 -0.12 -0.78
N PHE A 52 -3.72 -0.73 -0.87
CA PHE A 52 -3.51 -2.16 -1.11
C PHE A 52 -3.31 -2.85 0.23
N ARG A 53 -4.06 -3.93 0.47
CA ARG A 53 -3.95 -4.72 1.70
C ARG A 53 -3.87 -6.19 1.34
N PRO A 54 -2.96 -6.96 1.95
CA PRO A 54 -2.97 -8.42 1.84
C PRO A 54 -4.11 -9.03 2.68
N LYS A 55 -4.63 -8.30 3.68
CA LYS A 55 -5.71 -8.75 4.56
C LYS A 55 -6.84 -7.71 4.68
N ASN A 56 -8.07 -8.19 4.55
CA ASN A 56 -9.26 -7.39 4.81
C ASN A 56 -9.39 -7.14 6.32
N PRO A 57 -9.58 -5.89 6.78
CA PRO A 57 -9.78 -5.59 8.21
C PRO A 57 -10.87 -6.42 8.89
N LYS A 58 -11.93 -6.80 8.16
CA LYS A 58 -13.02 -7.66 8.68
C LYS A 58 -12.58 -9.10 8.94
N LYS A 59 -11.43 -9.53 8.40
CA LYS A 59 -10.84 -10.87 8.56
C LYS A 59 -9.53 -10.82 9.36
N LEU A 60 -9.23 -9.70 10.03
CA LEU A 60 -7.97 -9.48 10.74
C LEU A 60 -7.66 -10.59 11.76
N MET A 61 -8.69 -11.10 12.46
CA MET A 61 -8.54 -12.16 13.47
C MET A 61 -8.12 -13.53 12.88
N LEU A 62 -8.24 -13.72 11.57
CA LEU A 62 -8.05 -15.01 10.91
C LEU A 62 -6.66 -15.10 10.28
N LYS A 63 -6.07 -16.29 10.31
CA LYS A 63 -4.91 -16.63 9.49
C LYS A 63 -5.31 -16.68 8.01
N GLY A 64 -4.37 -16.30 7.14
CA GLY A 64 -4.51 -16.32 5.69
C GLY A 64 -4.84 -14.95 5.11
N ASP A 65 -4.56 -14.81 3.83
CA ASP A 65 -4.76 -13.56 3.11
C ASP A 65 -6.22 -13.37 2.67
N SER A 66 -6.61 -12.11 2.58
CA SER A 66 -7.85 -11.67 1.97
C SER A 66 -7.59 -10.35 1.26
N PRO A 67 -6.86 -10.43 0.12
CA PRO A 67 -6.38 -9.24 -0.55
C PRO A 67 -7.52 -8.33 -0.97
N ASN A 68 -7.29 -7.02 -0.83
CA ASN A 68 -8.25 -6.01 -1.21
C ASN A 68 -7.57 -4.71 -1.62
N LEU A 69 -8.30 -3.99 -2.47
CA LEU A 69 -7.97 -2.66 -2.93
C LEU A 69 -9.09 -1.73 -2.48
N ASN A 70 -8.72 -0.66 -1.80
CA ASN A 70 -9.65 0.40 -1.43
C ASN A 70 -9.27 1.67 -2.17
N ILE A 71 -10.22 2.24 -2.91
CA ILE A 71 -10.05 3.52 -3.60
C ILE A 71 -11.03 4.50 -2.97
N MET A 72 -10.54 5.69 -2.63
CA MET A 72 -11.34 6.78 -2.09
C MET A 72 -11.02 8.06 -2.84
N ILE A 73 -12.07 8.78 -3.24
CA ILE A 73 -11.97 10.13 -3.79
C ILE A 73 -12.90 11.03 -2.98
N THR A 74 -12.35 12.11 -2.44
CA THR A 74 -13.10 13.13 -1.72
C THR A 74 -13.13 14.41 -2.55
N THR A 75 -14.32 14.94 -2.80
CA THR A 75 -14.54 16.22 -3.50
C THR A 75 -14.30 17.41 -2.56
N PRO A 76 -14.13 18.64 -3.10
CA PRO A 76 -13.87 19.83 -2.30
C PRO A 76 -14.97 20.19 -1.29
N ASP A 77 -16.22 19.80 -1.58
CA ASP A 77 -17.37 19.97 -0.68
C ASP A 77 -17.44 18.90 0.43
N GLY A 78 -16.53 17.92 0.41
CA GLY A 78 -16.38 16.88 1.43
C GLY A 78 -17.12 15.58 1.15
N GLU A 79 -17.85 15.45 0.02
CA GLU A 79 -18.41 14.16 -0.38
C GLU A 79 -17.27 13.17 -0.67
N THR A 80 -17.40 11.93 -0.18
CA THR A 80 -16.43 10.87 -0.45
C THR A 80 -17.10 9.71 -1.15
N LYS A 81 -16.52 9.31 -2.29
CA LYS A 81 -16.85 8.06 -2.97
C LYS A 81 -15.77 7.04 -2.65
N ASP A 82 -16.18 5.89 -2.14
CA ASP A 82 -15.31 4.78 -1.84
C ASP A 82 -15.70 3.53 -2.62
N ASP A 83 -14.70 2.74 -3.00
CA ASP A 83 -14.88 1.39 -3.51
C ASP A 83 -13.90 0.43 -2.83
N PHE A 84 -14.36 -0.80 -2.62
CA PHE A 84 -13.61 -1.90 -2.03
C PHE A 84 -13.68 -3.11 -2.96
N LEU A 85 -12.58 -3.34 -3.64
CA LEU A 85 -12.41 -4.48 -4.53
C LEU A 85 -11.73 -5.61 -3.75
N TYR A 86 -12.25 -6.81 -3.89
CA TYR A 86 -11.75 -8.01 -3.20
C TYR A 86 -11.16 -8.96 -4.22
N TYR A 87 -10.05 -9.58 -3.84
CA TYR A 87 -9.33 -10.53 -4.67
C TYR A 87 -9.05 -11.81 -3.87
N THR A 88 -8.83 -12.90 -4.59
CA THR A 88 -8.28 -14.13 -4.02
C THR A 88 -6.76 -14.00 -3.81
N SER A 89 -6.18 -14.88 -3.00
CA SER A 89 -4.72 -14.93 -2.84
C SER A 89 -3.99 -15.29 -4.14
N GLU A 90 -4.65 -15.98 -5.08
CA GLU A 90 -4.07 -16.34 -6.38
C GLU A 90 -3.97 -15.15 -7.35
N GLU A 91 -4.90 -14.20 -7.21
CA GLU A 91 -4.93 -12.94 -7.98
C GLU A 91 -3.97 -11.88 -7.40
N SER A 92 -3.54 -12.02 -6.14
CA SER A 92 -2.61 -11.11 -5.47
C SER A 92 -1.16 -11.54 -5.64
N ARG A 93 -0.26 -10.55 -5.73
CA ARG A 93 1.20 -10.77 -5.75
C ARG A 93 1.90 -9.67 -4.97
N GLU A 94 2.64 -10.04 -3.93
CA GLU A 94 3.52 -9.14 -3.18
C GLU A 94 4.98 -9.61 -3.40
N ARG A 95 5.81 -8.91 -4.19
CA ARG A 95 7.14 -9.42 -4.60
C ARG A 95 8.31 -8.64 -3.98
N LYS A 96 9.45 -9.34 -3.82
CA LYS A 96 10.73 -8.96 -3.17
C LYS A 96 11.96 -9.01 -4.12
N ILE A 97 11.70 -8.77 -5.42
CA ILE A 97 12.56 -8.68 -6.62
C ILE A 97 12.65 -9.93 -7.54
N SER A 98 12.28 -9.70 -8.81
CA SER A 98 13.12 -10.01 -9.99
C SER A 98 12.83 -9.02 -11.14
N CYS A 99 13.41 -7.82 -11.08
CA CYS A 99 13.55 -6.94 -12.25
C CYS A 99 15.04 -6.76 -12.53
N VAL A 100 15.55 -7.58 -13.45
CA VAL A 100 16.82 -7.28 -14.13
C VAL A 100 16.51 -6.11 -15.06
N ASN A 101 17.00 -4.92 -14.70
CA ASN A 101 17.01 -3.68 -15.49
C ASN A 101 15.67 -3.22 -16.10
N ALA A 102 15.11 -2.15 -15.55
CA ALA A 102 14.27 -1.20 -16.28
C ALA A 102 14.85 0.20 -16.10
#